data_AF-A0A0F9MIG4-F1
#
_entry.id   AF-A0A0F9MIG4-F1
#
_cell.length_a   1.000
_cell.length_b   1.000
_cell.length_c   1.000
_cell.angle_alpha   90.00
_cell.angle_beta   90.00
_cell.angle_gamma   90.00
#
_symmetry.space_group_name_H-M   'P 1'
#
loop_
_entity.id
_entity.type
_entity.pdbx_description
1 polymer ?
#
loop_
_entity_poly.entity_id
_entity_poly.type
_entity_poly.pdbx_seq_one_letter_code
_entity_poly.pdbx_strand_id
1 'polypeptide(L)'
;MGFDFGKFKDGGLSEAFVEWLVEEQGVAGGAHFGRLWDYYDNPMRPVVQGRNGGGSVSESGRNYVQAQEVGLPARITGVVYSHNNGAEAGRSVGDIQRKEVVIENDIAWRINAMVDFLFGKGIQLISKSPQTSKRREIEQIIKAVFLANGGNGFF
;
A
#
# COMPACT_ATOMS: atom_id res chain seq x y z
N MET A 1 -1.98 -21.43 -12.59
CA MET A 1 -1.82 -20.46 -13.70
C MET A 1 -0.32 -20.40 -13.93
N GLY A 2 0.21 -20.92 -15.05
CA GLY A 2 1.66 -21.01 -15.24
C GLY A 2 2.23 -19.71 -15.79
N PHE A 3 3.23 -19.14 -15.12
CA PHE A 3 4.01 -18.03 -15.67
C PHE A 3 4.96 -18.59 -16.77
N ASP A 4 5.35 -17.76 -17.75
CA ASP A 4 6.38 -18.10 -18.75
C ASP A 4 7.39 -16.95 -18.79
N PHE A 5 8.55 -17.18 -18.20
CA PHE A 5 9.66 -16.24 -18.10
C PHE A 5 10.77 -16.53 -19.10
N GLY A 6 10.61 -17.49 -20.02
CA GLY A 6 11.63 -17.86 -21.01
C GLY A 6 12.05 -16.73 -21.96
N LYS A 7 11.32 -15.61 -21.96
CA LYS A 7 11.67 -14.38 -22.69
C LYS A 7 12.70 -13.52 -21.97
N PHE A 8 12.86 -13.67 -20.66
CA PHE A 8 13.86 -12.95 -19.89
C PHE A 8 15.16 -13.76 -19.92
N LYS A 9 16.25 -13.16 -20.40
CA LYS A 9 17.58 -13.80 -20.45
C LYS A 9 18.27 -13.83 -19.08
N ASP A 10 17.51 -13.61 -18.00
CA ASP A 10 18.04 -13.48 -16.66
C ASP A 10 17.99 -14.85 -15.97
N GLY A 11 19.15 -15.42 -15.68
CA GLY A 11 19.25 -16.79 -15.13
C GLY A 11 18.68 -16.94 -13.72
N GLY A 12 18.43 -15.83 -13.01
CA GLY A 12 17.82 -15.84 -11.69
C GLY A 12 16.29 -15.80 -11.69
N LEU A 13 15.65 -15.49 -12.82
CA LEU A 13 14.20 -15.35 -12.91
C LEU A 13 13.59 -16.61 -13.54
N SER A 14 13.02 -17.48 -12.71
CA SER A 14 12.32 -18.69 -13.14
C SER A 14 10.90 -18.74 -12.60
N GLU A 15 10.06 -19.56 -13.22
CA GLU A 15 8.67 -19.79 -12.78
C GLU A 15 8.64 -20.31 -11.35
N ALA A 16 9.50 -21.28 -11.03
CA ALA A 16 9.63 -21.86 -9.70
C ALA A 16 10.06 -20.84 -8.65
N PHE A 17 10.94 -19.89 -9.02
CA PHE A 17 11.36 -18.83 -8.12
C PHE A 17 10.21 -17.86 -7.81
N VAL A 18 9.41 -17.50 -8.81
CA VAL A 18 8.24 -16.63 -8.61
C VAL A 18 7.14 -17.33 -7.83
N GLU A 19 6.90 -18.62 -8.09
CA GLU A 19 5.95 -19.43 -7.32
C GLU A 19 6.38 -19.51 -5.85
N TRP A 20 7.66 -19.76 -5.58
CA TRP A 20 8.22 -19.69 -4.22
C TRP A 20 8.05 -18.29 -3.59
N LEU A 21 8.32 -17.21 -4.34
CA LEU A 21 8.10 -15.85 -3.83
C LEU A 21 6.63 -15.60 -3.46
N VAL A 22 5.67 -16.09 -4.25
CA VAL A 22 4.25 -15.92 -3.98
C VAL A 22 3.81 -16.76 -2.79
N GLU A 23 4.19 -18.03 -2.75
CA GLU A 23 3.72 -18.99 -1.75
C GLU A 23 4.42 -18.81 -0.39
N GLU A 24 5.74 -18.65 -0.39
CA GLU A 24 6.54 -18.62 0.83
C GLU A 24 6.82 -17.20 1.32
N GLN A 25 7.04 -16.25 0.40
CA GLN A 25 7.36 -14.86 0.75
C GLN A 25 6.15 -13.91 0.67
N GLY A 26 5.05 -14.33 0.03
CA GLY A 26 3.91 -13.45 -0.25
C GLY A 26 3.27 -12.85 1.01
N VAL A 27 3.17 -13.63 2.10
CA VAL A 27 2.59 -13.16 3.36
C VAL A 27 3.48 -12.12 4.03
N ALA A 28 4.79 -12.40 4.15
CA ALA A 28 5.74 -11.47 4.75
C ALA A 28 5.93 -10.20 3.91
N GLY A 29 6.05 -10.36 2.59
CA GLY A 29 6.11 -9.28 1.63
C GLY A 29 4.85 -8.42 1.65
N GLY A 30 3.67 -9.05 1.64
CA GLY A 30 2.38 -8.36 1.74
C GLY A 30 2.25 -7.54 3.02
N ALA A 31 2.67 -8.09 4.17
CA ALA A 31 2.68 -7.35 5.43
C ALA A 31 3.63 -6.14 5.38
N HIS A 32 4.84 -6.31 4.83
CA HIS A 32 5.84 -5.24 4.74
C HIS A 32 5.41 -4.13 3.77
N PHE A 33 5.13 -4.48 2.51
CA PHE A 33 4.72 -3.53 1.49
C PHE A 33 3.36 -2.90 1.80
N GLY A 34 2.44 -3.65 2.41
CA GLY A 34 1.18 -3.11 2.91
C GLY A 34 1.40 -2.00 3.94
N ARG A 35 2.35 -2.15 4.86
CA ARG A 35 2.70 -1.07 5.81
C ARG A 35 3.29 0.16 5.12
N LEU A 36 4.15 -0.05 4.12
CA LEU A 36 4.73 1.08 3.36
C LEU A 36 3.65 1.80 2.55
N TRP A 37 2.72 1.04 1.95
CA TRP A 37 1.57 1.58 1.25
C TRP A 37 0.65 2.35 2.19
N ASP A 38 0.34 1.78 3.36
CA ASP A 38 -0.41 2.47 4.40
C ASP A 38 0.29 3.75 4.85
N TYR A 39 1.61 3.73 5.05
CA TYR A 39 2.38 4.92 5.42
C TYR A 39 2.32 5.99 4.33
N TYR A 40 2.37 5.57 3.06
CA TYR A 40 2.23 6.44 1.90
C TYR A 40 0.84 7.09 1.83
N ASP A 41 -0.22 6.28 1.77
CA ASP A 41 -1.61 6.72 1.62
C ASP A 41 -2.12 7.42 2.90
N ASN A 42 -1.55 7.04 4.04
CA ASN A 42 -1.84 7.52 5.38
C ASN A 42 -3.34 7.48 5.75
N PRO A 43 -4.00 6.30 5.63
CA PRO A 43 -5.42 6.18 5.89
C PRO A 43 -5.74 6.45 7.36
N MET A 44 -6.86 7.11 7.61
CA MET A 44 -7.43 7.25 8.95
C MET A 44 -8.20 5.98 9.30
N ARG A 45 -7.68 5.20 10.25
CA ARG A 45 -8.34 3.97 10.72
C ARG A 45 -8.93 4.17 12.10
N PRO A 46 -10.17 3.70 12.36
CA PRO A 46 -10.78 3.86 13.67
C PRO A 46 -9.97 3.11 14.74
N VAL A 47 -9.80 3.72 15.90
CA VAL A 47 -9.20 3.04 17.05
C VAL A 47 -10.29 2.16 17.68
N VAL A 48 -10.12 0.84 17.62
CA VAL A 48 -11.01 -0.09 18.32
C VAL A 48 -10.75 0.04 19.83
N GLN A 49 -11.63 0.77 20.53
CA GLN A 49 -11.66 0.81 22.00
C GLN A 49 -11.84 -0.60 22.54
N GLY A 50 -10.85 -1.10 23.30
CA GLY A 50 -10.96 -2.35 24.05
C GLY A 50 -9.77 -3.30 23.99
N ARG A 51 -8.77 -3.08 23.11
CA ARG A 51 -7.59 -3.96 23.04
C ARG A 51 -6.42 -3.58 23.95
N ASN A 52 -6.36 -2.32 24.40
CA ASN A 52 -5.35 -1.83 25.33
C ASN A 52 -6.06 -1.38 26.61
N GLY A 53 -6.09 -2.24 27.62
CA GLY A 53 -6.74 -1.99 28.89
C GLY A 53 -6.26 -0.71 29.57
N GLY A 54 -7.23 0.03 30.12
CA GLY A 54 -7.08 0.91 31.27
C GLY A 54 -6.19 2.13 31.10
N GLY A 55 -6.80 3.26 30.74
CA GLY A 55 -6.19 4.57 30.91
C GLY A 55 -6.97 5.60 30.11
N SER A 56 -7.60 6.53 30.83
CA SER A 56 -8.29 7.74 30.37
C SER A 56 -8.23 7.95 28.86
N VAL A 57 -9.39 7.91 28.19
CA VAL A 57 -9.56 8.53 26.87
C VAL A 57 -8.93 9.92 26.99
N SER A 58 -7.76 10.13 26.39
CA SER A 58 -7.16 11.45 26.35
C SER A 58 -8.20 12.35 25.71
N GLU A 59 -8.58 13.46 26.35
CA GLU A 59 -9.52 14.42 25.75
C GLU A 59 -9.03 14.94 24.38
N SER A 60 -7.73 14.77 24.10
CA SER A 60 -7.08 15.05 22.80
C SER A 60 -7.01 13.87 21.82
N GLY A 61 -7.48 12.68 22.24
CA GLY A 61 -7.42 11.44 21.48
C GLY A 61 -8.53 11.38 20.44
N ARG A 62 -8.17 11.54 19.16
CA ARG A 62 -9.09 11.31 18.04
C ARG A 62 -9.51 9.83 18.01
N ASN A 63 -10.72 9.54 17.54
CA ASN A 63 -11.23 8.17 17.39
C ASN A 63 -10.57 7.38 16.26
N TYR A 64 -9.44 7.87 15.74
CA TYR A 64 -8.71 7.27 14.65
C TYR A 64 -7.20 7.40 14.87
N VAL A 65 -6.46 6.51 14.22
CA VAL A 65 -5.02 6.55 14.11
C VAL A 65 -4.65 6.62 12.64
N GLN A 66 -3.61 7.38 12.33
CA GLN A 66 -3.04 7.45 10.98
C GLN A 66 -1.81 6.55 10.87
N ALA A 67 -1.58 5.97 9.69
CA ALA A 67 -0.47 5.02 9.50
C ALA A 67 0.91 5.64 9.75
N GLN A 68 1.09 6.93 9.46
CA GLN A 68 2.36 7.63 9.71
C GLN A 68 2.68 7.79 11.20
N GLU A 69 1.69 7.63 12.09
CA GLU A 69 1.92 7.64 13.53
C GLU A 69 2.74 6.44 14.02
N VAL A 70 2.81 5.35 13.24
CA VAL A 70 3.62 4.16 13.55
C VAL A 70 5.10 4.49 13.69
N GLY A 71 5.58 5.48 12.90
CA GLY A 71 6.96 5.94 12.95
C GLY A 71 7.27 6.91 14.09
N LEU A 72 6.24 7.39 14.81
CA LEU A 72 6.41 8.37 15.87
C LEU A 72 6.85 7.72 17.19
N PRO A 73 7.70 8.41 17.98
CA PRO A 73 8.17 7.88 19.25
C PRO A 73 7.04 7.85 20.30
N ALA A 74 7.09 6.84 21.18
CA ALA A 74 6.09 6.62 22.23
C ALA A 74 5.86 7.83 23.14
N ARG A 75 6.87 8.68 23.36
CA ARG A 75 6.74 9.95 24.14
C ARG A 75 5.74 10.96 23.55
N ILE A 76 5.29 10.73 22.31
CA ILE A 76 4.28 11.54 21.61
C ILE A 76 2.95 10.78 21.57
N THR A 77 2.99 9.52 21.12
CA THR A 77 1.79 8.74 20.81
C THR A 77 1.21 7.99 22.01
N GLY A 78 1.98 7.79 23.07
CA GLY A 78 1.65 6.93 24.20
C GLY A 78 1.68 5.43 23.88
N VAL A 79 2.12 5.04 22.68
CA VAL A 79 2.12 3.66 22.20
C VAL A 79 3.44 3.28 21.52
N VAL A 80 3.80 2.01 21.60
CA VAL A 80 4.92 1.41 20.85
C VAL A 80 4.35 0.46 19.80
N TYR A 81 4.84 0.58 18.58
CA TYR A 81 4.48 -0.30 17.47
C TYR A 81 5.60 -1.32 17.22
N SER A 82 5.22 -2.55 16.90
CA SER A 82 6.17 -3.57 16.47
C SER A 82 6.44 -3.44 14.97
N HIS A 83 7.69 -3.66 14.56
CA HIS A 83 8.15 -3.53 13.17
C HIS A 83 7.29 -4.29 12.14
N ASN A 84 6.66 -5.40 12.53
CA ASN A 84 5.90 -6.28 11.63
C ASN A 84 4.39 -6.01 11.59
N ASN A 85 3.87 -5.11 12.40
CA ASN A 85 2.43 -4.89 12.52
C ASN A 85 2.04 -3.45 12.15
N GLY A 86 0.81 -3.25 11.69
CA GLY A 86 0.28 -1.92 11.31
C GLY A 86 -0.11 -1.05 12.51
N ALA A 87 -0.66 0.13 12.21
CA ALA A 87 -1.06 1.15 13.19
C ALA A 87 -2.10 0.68 14.23
N GLU A 88 -2.82 -0.40 13.97
CA GLU A 88 -3.81 -0.97 14.88
C GLU A 88 -3.21 -1.87 15.96
N ALA A 89 -1.93 -2.25 15.83
CA ALA A 89 -1.24 -3.18 16.74
C ALA A 89 -0.35 -2.48 17.77
N GLY A 90 -0.52 -1.17 17.96
CA GLY A 90 0.21 -0.40 18.96
C GLY A 90 -0.09 -0.87 20.39
N ARG A 91 0.93 -0.97 21.23
CA ARG A 91 0.80 -1.31 22.65
C ARG A 91 0.99 -0.05 23.49
N SER A 92 0.06 0.21 24.40
CA SER A 92 0.15 1.37 25.31
C SER A 92 1.39 1.28 26.21
N VAL A 93 2.04 2.42 26.41
CA VAL A 93 3.10 2.60 27.40
C VAL A 93 2.49 3.29 28.61
N GLY A 94 2.66 2.67 29.79
CA GLY A 94 2.20 3.25 31.05
C GLY A 94 2.80 4.64 31.29
N ASP A 95 2.07 5.49 32.00
CA ASP A 95 2.50 6.82 32.44
C ASP A 95 2.83 7.83 31.33
N ILE A 96 2.52 7.51 30.07
CA ILE A 96 2.65 8.44 28.95
C ILE A 96 1.28 8.79 28.39
N GLN A 97 0.92 10.07 28.48
CA GLN A 97 -0.29 10.60 27.86
C GLN A 97 -0.03 10.91 26.38
N ARG A 98 -0.98 10.52 25.53
CA ARG A 98 -0.96 10.87 24.10
C ARG A 98 -1.09 12.39 23.94
N LYS A 99 -0.20 12.96 23.13
CA LYS A 99 -0.26 14.35 22.67
C LYS A 99 -1.09 14.43 21.39
N GLU A 100 -1.56 15.62 21.05
CA GLU A 100 -2.15 15.84 19.73
C GLU A 100 -1.09 15.60 18.65
N VAL A 101 -1.49 14.83 17.63
CA VAL A 101 -0.67 14.55 16.46
C VAL A 101 -1.41 15.09 15.24
N VAL A 102 -0.75 15.99 14.53
CA VAL A 102 -1.19 16.48 13.22
C VAL A 102 -0.15 16.02 12.21
N ILE A 103 -0.62 15.28 11.21
CA ILE A 103 0.21 14.80 10.11
C ILE A 103 -0.20 15.54 8.84
N GLU A 104 0.76 16.15 8.18
CA GLU A 104 0.63 16.67 6.82
C GLU A 104 1.26 15.64 5.87
N ASN A 105 0.42 14.97 5.08
CA ASN A 105 0.90 13.91 4.18
C ASN A 105 1.50 14.47 2.88
N ASP A 106 2.62 15.18 3.03
CA ASP A 106 3.35 15.80 1.93
C ASP A 106 3.92 14.78 0.93
N ILE A 107 4.19 13.55 1.39
CA ILE A 107 4.80 12.51 0.56
C ILE A 107 3.84 12.03 -0.54
N ALA A 108 2.58 11.73 -0.18
CA ALA A 108 1.58 11.30 -1.15
C ALA A 108 1.29 12.42 -2.14
N TRP A 109 1.13 13.64 -1.64
CA TRP A 109 0.89 14.79 -2.49
C TRP A 109 2.02 15.00 -3.52
N ARG A 110 3.29 14.91 -3.09
CA ARG A 110 4.44 15.07 -3.99
C ARG A 110 4.54 13.96 -5.02
N ILE A 111 4.34 12.70 -4.62
CA ILE A 111 4.43 11.56 -5.53
C ILE A 111 3.29 11.60 -6.54
N ASN A 112 2.05 11.83 -6.10
CA ASN A 112 0.90 11.96 -7.00
C ASN A 112 1.09 13.12 -7.97
N ALA A 113 1.54 14.29 -7.49
CA ALA A 113 1.84 15.41 -8.36
C ALA A 113 2.95 15.06 -9.38
N MET A 114 4.03 14.40 -8.96
CA MET A 114 5.08 13.94 -9.88
C MET A 114 4.54 12.97 -10.93
N VAL A 115 3.69 12.03 -10.52
CA VAL A 115 3.05 11.07 -11.43
C VAL A 115 2.16 11.80 -12.43
N ASP A 116 1.34 12.75 -11.98
CA ASP A 116 0.46 13.55 -12.84
C ASP A 116 1.26 14.39 -13.85
N PHE A 117 2.37 15.00 -13.42
CA PHE A 117 3.22 15.82 -14.30
C PHE A 117 4.06 14.99 -15.27
N LEU A 118 4.62 13.86 -14.84
CA LEU A 118 5.50 13.01 -15.65
C LEU A 118 4.72 12.09 -16.59
N PHE A 119 3.53 11.64 -16.16
CA PHE A 119 2.68 10.70 -16.87
C PHE A 119 1.31 11.30 -17.19
N GLY A 120 1.27 12.57 -17.61
CA GLY A 120 0.05 13.28 -18.00
C GLY A 120 -0.76 12.66 -19.15
N LYS A 121 -0.35 11.49 -19.67
CA LYS A 121 -1.15 10.61 -20.52
C LYS A 121 -1.15 9.20 -19.92
N GLY A 122 -2.34 8.64 -19.73
CA GLY A 122 -2.52 7.27 -19.21
C GLY A 122 -1.80 6.22 -20.05
N ILE A 123 -1.48 5.09 -19.42
CA ILE A 123 -0.69 4.01 -20.04
C ILE A 123 -1.44 3.45 -21.25
N GLN A 124 -0.83 3.44 -22.43
CA GLN A 124 -1.40 2.78 -23.59
C GLN A 124 -0.93 1.32 -23.68
N LEU A 125 -1.90 0.41 -23.67
CA LEU A 125 -1.64 -1.01 -23.91
C LEU A 125 -1.84 -1.29 -25.40
N ILE A 126 -0.77 -1.73 -26.05
CA ILE A 126 -0.73 -2.03 -27.49
C ILE A 126 -0.46 -3.52 -27.66
N SER A 127 -1.31 -4.21 -28.42
CA SER A 127 -1.12 -5.62 -28.70
C SER A 127 -0.08 -5.82 -29.81
N LYS A 128 0.89 -6.71 -29.59
CA LYS A 128 1.91 -7.08 -30.58
C LYS A 128 1.47 -8.19 -31.53
N SER A 129 0.18 -8.55 -31.54
CA SER A 129 -0.36 -9.56 -32.46
C SER A 129 -0.06 -9.18 -33.92
N PRO A 130 0.44 -10.12 -34.75
CA PRO A 130 0.68 -9.87 -36.18
C PRO A 130 -0.63 -9.72 -36.96
N GLN A 131 -1.73 -10.27 -36.46
CA GLN A 131 -3.07 -10.15 -37.06
C GLN A 131 -3.79 -8.91 -36.53
N THR A 132 -4.18 -8.01 -37.44
CA THR A 132 -4.81 -6.72 -37.11
C THR A 132 -6.16 -6.86 -36.41
N SER A 133 -6.99 -7.83 -36.84
CA SER A 133 -8.30 -8.08 -36.20
C SER A 133 -8.13 -8.49 -34.74
N LYS A 134 -7.29 -9.51 -34.50
CA LYS A 134 -6.95 -10.00 -33.16
C LYS A 134 -6.30 -8.93 -32.29
N ARG A 135 -5.45 -8.07 -32.88
CA ARG A 135 -4.84 -6.93 -32.17
C ARG A 135 -5.91 -6.00 -31.61
N ARG A 136 -6.85 -5.57 -32.46
CA ARG A 136 -7.94 -4.65 -32.08
C ARG A 136 -8.85 -5.26 -31.02
N GLU A 137 -9.19 -6.54 -31.18
CA GLU A 137 -10.04 -7.26 -30.23
C GLU A 137 -9.40 -7.32 -28.84
N ILE A 138 -8.11 -7.72 -28.75
CA ILE A 138 -7.37 -7.74 -27.49
C ILE A 138 -7.34 -6.34 -26.84
N GLU A 139 -7.02 -5.31 -27.61
CA GLU A 139 -6.95 -3.94 -27.09
C GLU A 139 -8.31 -3.43 -26.61
N GLN A 140 -9.41 -3.77 -27.30
CA GLN A 140 -10.76 -3.41 -26.90
C GLN A 140 -11.18 -4.08 -25.60
N ILE A 141 -10.94 -5.39 -25.47
CA ILE A 141 -11.27 -6.15 -24.25
C ILE A 141 -10.50 -5.58 -23.06
N ILE A 142 -9.19 -5.39 -23.21
CA ILE A 142 -8.35 -4.86 -22.15
C ILE A 142 -8.79 -3.45 -21.74
N LYS A 143 -9.05 -2.55 -22.71
CA LYS A 143 -9.56 -1.21 -22.41
C LYS A 143 -10.89 -1.25 -21.66
N ALA A 144 -11.81 -2.12 -22.04
CA ALA A 144 -13.08 -2.26 -21.35
C ALA A 144 -12.91 -2.72 -19.89
N VAL A 145 -12.02 -3.69 -19.64
CA VAL A 145 -11.71 -4.15 -18.29
C VAL A 145 -11.13 -3.02 -17.44
N PHE A 146 -10.13 -2.28 -17.94
CA PHE A 146 -9.55 -1.18 -17.18
C PHE A 146 -10.57 -0.06 -16.92
N LEU A 147 -11.34 0.34 -17.93
CA LEU A 147 -12.38 1.37 -17.76
C LEU A 147 -13.43 0.98 -16.71
N ALA A 148 -13.80 -0.31 -16.63
CA ALA A 148 -14.73 -0.80 -15.62
C ALA A 148 -14.12 -0.81 -14.19
N ASN A 149 -12.80 -0.79 -14.06
CA ASN A 149 -12.06 -0.86 -12.79
C ASN A 149 -11.34 0.45 -12.43
N GLY A 150 -11.85 1.60 -12.90
CA GLY A 150 -11.33 2.93 -12.55
C GLY A 150 -10.45 3.58 -13.61
N GLY A 151 -10.06 2.85 -14.66
CA GLY A 151 -9.26 3.35 -15.78
C GLY A 151 -7.82 2.81 -15.80
N ASN A 152 -7.02 3.29 -16.74
CA ASN A 152 -5.61 2.96 -16.95
C ASN A 152 -4.66 4.06 -16.41
N GLY A 153 -5.14 4.82 -15.42
CA GLY A 153 -4.36 5.84 -14.72
C GLY A 153 -3.54 5.24 -13.58
N PHE A 154 -2.49 5.94 -13.20
CA PHE A 154 -1.91 5.79 -11.87
C PHE A 154 -2.73 6.70 -10.95
N PHE A 155 -3.41 6.14 -9.95
CA PHE A 155 -4.13 6.91 -8.92
C PHE A 155 -3.32 6.88 -7.63
#